data_AF-A0A494VNC8-F1
#
_entry.id   AF-A0A494VNC8-F1
#
_cell.length_a   1.000
_cell.length_b   1.000
_cell.length_c   1.000
_cell.angle_alpha   90.00
_cell.angle_beta   90.00
_cell.angle_gamma   90.00
#
_symmetry.space_group_name_H-M   'P 1'
#
loop_
_entity.id
_entity.type
_entity.pdbx_description
1 polymer ?
#
loop_
_entity_poly.entity_id
_entity_poly.type
_entity_poly.pdbx_seq_one_letter_code
_entity_poly.pdbx_strand_id
1 'polypeptide(L)' 'MESILIHPDSPEQLKTVKAVLKALKVSFEPAQVGLPAHVSKSIQRGISQFEAGQSISLEEFTKKHLSE' A
#
# COMPACT_ATOMS: atom_id res chain seq x y z
N MET A 1 10.45 22.62 12.99
CA MET A 1 9.32 23.09 12.17
C MET A 1 8.15 22.17 12.48
N GLU A 2 7.00 22.74 12.82
CA GLU A 2 5.79 21.97 13.13
C GLU A 2 5.06 21.60 11.83
N SER A 3 4.50 20.39 11.77
CA SER A 3 3.73 19.91 10.62
C SER A 3 2.27 19.72 11.02
N ILE A 4 1.37 19.94 10.06
CA ILE A 4 -0.07 19.76 10.26
C ILE A 4 -0.51 18.52 9.48
N LEU A 5 -1.18 17.60 10.17
CA LEU A 5 -1.87 16.46 9.56
C LEU A 5 -3.33 16.82 9.35
N ILE A 6 -3.81 16.65 8.12
CA ILE A 6 -5.19 16.92 7.74
C ILE A 6 -5.84 15.60 7.35
N HIS A 7 -6.95 15.25 7.97
CA HIS A 7 -7.76 14.07 7.69
C HIS A 7 -9.11 14.48 7.09
N PRO A 8 -9.26 14.54 5.77
CA PRO A 8 -10.54 14.86 5.14
C PRO A 8 -11.51 13.68 5.27
N ASP A 9 -12.75 13.95 5.67
CA ASP A 9 -13.80 12.93 5.81
C ASP A 9 -14.41 12.53 4.47
N SER A 10 -14.22 13.35 3.43
CA SER A 10 -14.76 13.11 2.09
C SER A 10 -13.75 13.40 0.96
N PRO A 11 -13.92 12.76 -0.22
CA PRO A 11 -13.11 13.04 -1.39
C PRO A 11 -13.18 14.52 -1.85
N GLU A 12 -14.33 15.16 -1.66
CA GLU A 12 -14.54 16.57 -2.00
C GLU A 12 -13.75 17.50 -1.10
N GLN A 13 -13.71 17.21 0.21
CA GLN A 13 -12.88 17.97 1.15
C GLN A 13 -11.40 17.85 0.79
N LEU A 14 -10.91 16.64 0.48
CA LEU A 14 -9.52 16.45 0.05
C LEU A 14 -9.20 17.26 -1.21
N LYS A 15 -10.12 17.31 -2.18
CA LYS A 15 -9.96 18.10 -3.41
C LYS A 15 -9.86 19.59 -3.10
N THR A 16 -10.73 20.10 -2.23
CA THR A 16 -10.72 21.50 -1.80
C THR A 16 -9.43 21.86 -1.07
N VAL A 17 -8.99 21.03 -0.12
CA VAL A 17 -7.72 21.24 0.61
C VAL A 17 -6.54 21.32 -0.37
N LYS A 18 -6.43 20.37 -1.31
CA LYS A 18 -5.37 20.39 -2.34
C LYS A 18 -5.41 21.65 -3.20
N ALA A 19 -6.61 22.11 -3.58
CA ALA A 19 -6.77 23.32 -4.38
C ALA A 19 -6.32 24.59 -3.63
N VAL A 20 -6.70 24.72 -2.35
CA VAL A 20 -6.30 25.83 -1.48
C VAL A 20 -4.79 25.84 -1.28
N LEU A 21 -4.18 24.70 -0.91
CA LEU A 21 -2.73 24.58 -0.72
C LEU A 21 -1.96 24.96 -1.99
N LYS A 22 -2.45 24.53 -3.16
CA LYS A 22 -1.87 24.87 -4.46
C LYS A 22 -1.99 26.36 -4.78
N ALA A 23 -3.14 26.97 -4.51
CA ALA A 23 -3.37 28.41 -4.71
C ALA A 23 -2.44 29.26 -3.84
N LEU A 24 -2.18 28.82 -2.61
CA LEU A 24 -1.24 29.46 -1.68
C LEU A 24 0.23 29.15 -1.99
N LYS A 25 0.52 28.36 -3.04
CA LYS A 25 1.87 27.90 -3.40
C LYS A 25 2.59 27.18 -2.26
N VAL A 26 1.83 26.50 -1.40
CA VAL A 26 2.38 25.67 -0.31
C VAL A 26 2.74 24.31 -0.91
N SER A 27 4.01 23.93 -0.77
CA SER A 27 4.45 22.57 -1.10
C SER A 27 3.86 21.58 -0.10
N PHE A 28 3.18 20.55 -0.59
CA PHE A 28 2.66 19.47 0.23
C PHE A 28 3.02 18.13 -0.42
N GLU A 29 3.30 17.13 0.39
CA GLU A 29 3.43 15.75 -0.07
C GLU A 29 2.23 14.93 0.39
N PRO A 30 1.64 14.11 -0.49
CA PRO A 30 0.68 13.13 -0.03
C PRO A 30 1.40 12.18 0.93
N ALA A 31 0.77 11.86 2.06
CA ALA A 31 1.26 10.80 2.91
C ALA A 31 1.31 9.51 2.08
N GLN A 32 2.51 9.06 1.73
CA GLN A 32 2.68 7.75 1.14
C GLN A 32 2.33 6.73 2.21
N VAL A 33 1.16 6.12 2.07
CA VAL A 33 0.79 4.98 2.90
C VAL A 33 1.64 3.82 2.43
N GLY A 34 2.82 3.66 3.04
CA GLY A 34 3.66 2.50 2.84
C GLY A 34 2.91 1.24 3.27
N LEU A 35 3.21 0.11 2.63
CA LEU A 35 2.69 -1.17 3.08
C LEU A 35 3.15 -1.44 4.52
N PRO A 36 2.29 -1.99 5.39
CA PRO A 36 2.70 -2.39 6.73
C PRO A 36 3.91 -3.32 6.67
N ALA A 37 4.81 -3.23 7.66
CA ALA A 37 6.09 -3.96 7.65
C ALA A 37 5.92 -5.49 7.47
N HIS A 38 4.85 -6.07 8.02
CA HIS A 38 4.56 -7.50 7.85
C HIS A 38 4.19 -7.86 6.40
N VAL A 39 3.48 -6.97 5.68
CA VAL A 39 3.11 -7.18 4.28
C VAL A 39 4.36 -7.14 3.41
N SER A 40 5.22 -6.14 3.58
CA SER A 40 6.49 -6.03 2.83
C SER A 40 7.39 -7.25 3.06
N LYS A 41 7.49 -7.74 4.30
CA LYS A 41 8.23 -8.97 4.63
C LYS A 41 7.64 -10.21 3.97
N SER A 42 6.31 -10.34 3.95
CA SER A 42 5.65 -11.48 3.29
C SER A 42 5.87 -11.49 1.78
N ILE A 43 5.82 -10.32 1.14
CA ILE A 43 6.12 -10.18 -0.30
C ILE A 43 7.56 -10.61 -0.57
N GLN A 44 8.53 -10.08 0.19
CA GLN A 44 9.93 -10.41 0.01
C GLN A 44 10.19 -11.91 0.22
N ARG A 45 9.55 -12.51 1.25
CA ARG A 45 9.62 -13.95 1.48
C ARG A 45 9.09 -14.76 0.29
N GLY A 46 7.94 -14.37 -0.27
CA GLY A 46 7.35 -15.05 -1.42
C GLY A 46 8.26 -15.00 -2.64
N ILE A 47 8.89 -13.85 -2.91
CA ILE A 47 9.86 -13.68 -4.01
C ILE A 47 11.06 -14.61 -3.79
N SER A 48 11.66 -14.61 -2.60
CA SER A 48 12.81 -15.49 -2.31
C SER A 48 12.46 -16.98 -2.40
N GLN A 49 11.24 -17.37 -2.01
CA GLN A 49 10.77 -18.75 -2.14
C GLN A 49 10.61 -19.15 -3.62
N PHE A 50 10.07 -18.25 -4.45
CA PHE A 50 9.97 -18.48 -5.88
C PHE A 50 11.35 -18.64 -6.54
N GLU A 51 12.29 -17.75 -6.23
CA GLU A 51 13.67 -17.81 -6.74
C GLU A 51 14.41 -19.09 -6.30
N ALA A 52 14.11 -19.58 -5.09
CA ALA A 52 14.64 -20.85 -4.58
C ALA A 52 13.93 -22.10 -5.17
N GLY A 53 12.99 -21.93 -6.10
CA GLY A 53 12.20 -23.02 -6.69
C GLY A 53 11.18 -23.63 -5.74
N GLN A 54 10.88 -22.97 -4.61
CA GLN A 54 9.89 -23.38 -3.61
C GLN A 54 8.49 -22.87 -3.96
N SER A 55 8.11 -22.97 -5.23
CA SER A 55 6.80 -22.61 -5.74
C SER A 55 6.09 -23.83 -6.30
N ILE A 56 4.77 -23.90 -6.14
CA ILE A 56 3.92 -24.90 -6.78
C ILE A 56 2.95 -24.20 -7.73
N SER A 57 2.40 -24.96 -8.67
CA SER A 57 1.36 -24.43 -9.55
C SER A 57 0.07 -24.16 -8.77
N LEU A 58 -0.78 -23.29 -9.32
CA LEU A 58 -2.08 -22.99 -8.72
C LEU A 58 -2.98 -24.23 -8.65
N GLU A 59 -2.89 -25.11 -9.66
CA GLU A 59 -3.62 -26.38 -9.70
C GLU A 59 -3.21 -27.31 -8.57
N GLU A 60 -1.90 -27.46 -8.34
CA GLU A 60 -1.36 -28.26 -7.23
C GLU A 60 -1.73 -27.67 -5.87
N PHE A 61 -1.68 -26.34 -5.73
CA PHE A 61 -2.10 -25.66 -4.51
C PHE A 61 -3.57 -25.95 -4.19
N THR A 62 -4.44 -25.83 -5.20
CA THR A 62 -5.89 -26.05 -5.05
C THR A 62 -6.18 -27.49 -4.66
N LYS A 63 -5.51 -28.45 -5.31
CA LYS A 63 -5.60 -29.88 -4.96
C LYS A 63 -5.18 -30.17 -3.52
N LYS A 64 -4.13 -29.50 -3.04
CA LYS A 64 -3.55 -29.76 -1.73
C LYS A 64 -4.27 -29.08 -0.56
N HIS A 65 -4.87 -27.91 -0.81
CA HIS A 65 -5.34 -27.03 0.27
C HIS A 65 -6.82 -26.63 0.18
N LEU A 66 -7.47 -26.85 -0.96
CA LEU A 66 -8.84 -26.39 -1.22
C LEU A 66 -9.77 -27.49 -1.73
N SER A 67 -9.27 -28.72 -1.87
CA SER A 67 -10.08 -29.87 -2.24
C SER A 67 -10.58 -30.53 -0.96
N GLU A 68 -11.91 -30.59 -0.79
CA GLU A 68 -12.57 -31.40 0.26
C GLU A 68 -12.26 -32.89 0.11
#